data_AF-A0A354XB33-F1
#
_entry.id   AF-A0A354XB33-F1
#
_cell.length_a   1.000
_cell.length_b   1.000
_cell.length_c   1.000
_cell.angle_alpha   90.00
_cell.angle_beta   90.00
_cell.angle_gamma   90.00
#
_symmetry.space_group_name_H-M   'P 1'
#
loop_
_entity.id
_entity.type
_entity.pdbx_description
1 polymer ?
#
loop_
_entity_poly.entity_id
_entity_poly.type
_entity_poly.pdbx_seq_one_letter_code
_entity_poly.pdbx_strand_id
1 'polypeptide(L)'
;MSPLLTLTIIIAYFGILFAISYFSGRKANNAGFFSGNRQSSWYLVAFSTIGAAISGVTFVSVPGMVATANFSYMQMVLGFAVGQFIIAFVLIPLFYRMNLTSIYEYLENRFGVSSYKTGAWLFFISKMLG
;
A
#
# COMPACT_ATOMS: atom_id res chain seq x y z
N MET A 1 0.74 -31.07 -7.40
CA MET A 1 2.10 -30.52 -7.65
C MET A 1 3.10 -31.32 -6.85
N SER A 2 4.34 -31.48 -7.34
CA SER A 2 5.39 -32.16 -6.57
C SER A 2 5.68 -31.38 -5.27
N PRO A 3 5.64 -32.02 -4.08
CA PRO A 3 5.94 -31.34 -2.81
C PRO A 3 7.31 -30.65 -2.81
N LEU A 4 8.28 -31.27 -3.48
CA LEU A 4 9.64 -30.74 -3.61
C LEU A 4 9.63 -29.41 -4.37
N LEU A 5 8.90 -29.35 -5.49
CA LEU A 5 8.79 -28.15 -6.33
C LEU A 5 8.11 -27.01 -5.57
N THR A 6 7.05 -27.29 -4.81
CA THR A 6 6.39 -26.29 -3.97
C THR A 6 7.34 -25.70 -2.93
N LEU A 7 8.09 -26.56 -2.23
CA LEU A 7 9.03 -26.14 -1.20
C LEU A 7 10.17 -25.29 -1.80
N THR A 8 10.69 -25.69 -2.96
CA THR A 8 11.70 -24.91 -3.69
C THR A 8 11.20 -23.52 -4.05
N ILE A 9 9.97 -23.40 -4.56
CA ILE A 9 9.40 -22.09 -4.92
C ILE A 9 9.26 -21.19 -3.69
N ILE A 10 8.76 -21.72 -2.57
CA ILE A 10 8.61 -20.96 -1.32
C ILE A 10 9.96 -20.46 -0.81
N ILE A 11 10.97 -21.35 -0.74
CA ILE A 11 12.31 -20.99 -0.27
C ILE A 11 12.94 -19.95 -1.20
N ALA A 12 12.84 -20.13 -2.51
CA ALA A 12 13.38 -19.18 -3.48
C ALA A 12 12.70 -17.80 -3.36
N TYR A 13 11.37 -17.77 -3.21
CA TYR A 13 10.60 -16.54 -3.04
C TYR A 13 11.04 -15.75 -1.79
N PHE A 14 11.06 -16.39 -0.62
CA PHE A 14 11.50 -15.73 0.61
C PHE A 14 12.99 -15.39 0.57
N GLY A 15 13.83 -16.22 -0.04
CA GLY A 15 15.25 -15.94 -0.23
C GLY A 15 15.49 -14.66 -1.03
N ILE A 16 14.77 -14.48 -2.15
CA ILE A 16 14.82 -13.26 -2.96
C ILE A 16 14.32 -12.05 -2.15
N LEU A 17 13.20 -12.18 -1.44
CA LEU A 17 12.67 -11.09 -0.61
C LEU A 17 13.67 -10.63 0.46
N PHE A 18 14.27 -11.58 1.19
CA PHE A 18 15.25 -11.24 2.22
C PHE A 18 16.52 -10.64 1.61
N ALA A 19 16.98 -11.15 0.46
CA ALA A 19 18.10 -10.56 -0.24
C ALA A 19 17.82 -9.09 -0.62
N ILE A 20 16.69 -8.81 -1.27
CA ILE A 20 16.29 -7.45 -1.66
C ILE A 20 16.17 -6.55 -0.43
N SER A 21 15.52 -7.02 0.63
CA SER A 21 15.37 -6.28 1.89
C SER A 21 16.72 -5.93 2.52
N TYR A 22 17.64 -6.90 2.57
CA TYR A 22 18.97 -6.72 3.12
C TYR A 22 19.81 -5.69 2.35
N PHE A 23 19.78 -5.73 1.01
CA PHE A 23 20.52 -4.77 0.19
C PHE A 23 19.90 -3.37 0.22
N SER A 24 18.56 -3.28 0.28
CA SER A 24 17.84 -2.00 0.24
C SER A 24 17.80 -1.29 1.60
N GLY A 25 17.76 -2.03 2.71
CA GLY A 25 17.55 -1.45 4.05
C GLY A 25 18.80 -0.86 4.73
N ARG A 26 20.02 -1.19 4.26
CA ARG A 26 21.26 -0.89 5.00
C ARG A 26 21.76 0.56 4.96
N LYS A 27 21.23 1.41 4.09
CA LYS A 27 21.72 2.78 3.87
C LYS A 27 20.64 3.85 3.99
N ALA A 28 19.43 3.50 4.43
CA ALA A 28 18.32 4.44 4.51
C ALA A 28 18.38 5.24 5.82
N ASN A 29 18.44 6.56 5.71
CA ASN A 29 18.07 7.47 6.81
C ASN A 29 16.53 7.56 6.89
N ASN A 30 15.99 8.29 7.88
CA ASN A 30 14.52 8.41 8.05
C ASN A 30 13.82 8.88 6.76
N ALA A 31 14.40 9.85 6.04
CA ALA A 31 13.86 10.33 4.78
C ALA A 31 13.87 9.24 3.69
N GLY A 32 14.95 8.46 3.60
CA GLY A 32 15.07 7.32 2.70
C GLY A 32 14.09 6.20 3.06
N PHE A 33 13.85 5.95 4.35
CA PHE A 33 12.95 4.90 4.82
C PHE A 33 11.48 5.23 4.60
N PHE A 34 11.03 6.44 4.97
CA PHE A 34 9.61 6.81 4.90
C PHE A 34 9.18 7.42 3.56
N SER A 35 10.08 8.12 2.87
CA SER A 35 9.74 8.86 1.63
C SER A 35 10.55 8.42 0.40
N GLY A 36 11.48 7.47 0.54
CA GLY A 36 12.37 7.09 -0.56
C GLY A 36 13.22 8.24 -1.08
N ASN A 37 13.52 9.23 -0.22
CA ASN A 37 14.12 10.52 -0.58
C ASN A 37 13.38 11.28 -1.69
N ARG A 38 12.11 10.94 -1.97
CA ARG A 38 11.31 11.48 -3.09
C ARG A 38 11.98 11.30 -4.47
N GLN A 39 12.84 10.30 -4.61
CA GLN A 39 13.55 9.97 -5.86
C GLN A 39 13.03 8.69 -6.53
N SER A 40 12.01 8.05 -5.96
CA SER A 40 11.41 6.84 -6.51
C SER A 40 10.77 7.11 -7.87
N SER A 41 11.13 6.31 -8.87
CA SER A 41 10.52 6.35 -10.20
C SER A 41 9.01 6.10 -10.11
N TRP A 42 8.22 6.85 -10.87
CA TRP A 42 6.75 6.85 -10.78
C TRP A 42 6.11 5.45 -10.96
N TYR A 43 6.68 4.62 -11.83
CA TYR A 43 6.18 3.26 -12.08
C TYR A 43 6.40 2.34 -10.88
N LEU A 44 7.54 2.48 -10.18
CA LEU A 44 7.80 1.72 -8.94
C LEU A 44 6.79 2.08 -7.86
N VAL A 45 6.48 3.38 -7.72
CA VAL A 45 5.44 3.85 -6.81
C VAL A 45 4.09 3.25 -7.20
N ALA A 46 3.69 3.34 -8.47
CA ALA A 46 2.41 2.79 -8.95
C ALA A 46 2.27 1.27 -8.67
N PHE A 47 3.29 0.47 -9.02
CA PHE A 47 3.29 -0.97 -8.73
C PHE A 47 3.22 -1.26 -7.23
N SER A 48 3.98 -0.51 -6.42
CA SER A 48 3.95 -0.67 -4.97
C SER A 48 2.58 -0.33 -4.37
N THR A 49 1.91 0.73 -4.89
CA THR A 49 0.58 1.15 -4.43
C THR A 49 -0.48 0.10 -4.76
N ILE A 50 -0.47 -0.44 -5.99
CA ILE A 50 -1.40 -1.51 -6.39
C ILE A 50 -1.13 -2.78 -5.56
N GLY A 51 0.14 -3.17 -5.44
CA GLY A 51 0.54 -4.35 -4.67
C GLY A 51 0.15 -4.26 -3.19
N ALA A 52 0.26 -3.08 -2.58
CA ALA A 52 -0.13 -2.85 -1.20
C ALA A 52 -1.65 -2.88 -0.97
N ALA A 53 -2.46 -2.61 -2.00
CA ALA A 53 -3.92 -2.62 -1.91
C ALA A 53 -4.53 -4.03 -2.01
N ILE A 54 -3.82 -4.98 -2.61
CA ILE A 54 -4.31 -6.35 -2.84
C ILE A 54 -3.83 -7.28 -1.73
N SER A 55 -4.76 -7.98 -1.09
CA SER A 55 -4.48 -8.94 -0.02
C SER A 55 -4.84 -10.37 -0.42
N GLY A 56 -4.37 -11.35 0.36
CA GLY A 56 -4.78 -12.75 0.20
C GLY A 56 -6.30 -12.95 0.29
N VAL A 57 -6.98 -12.16 1.13
CA VAL A 57 -8.46 -12.16 1.22
C VAL A 57 -9.06 -11.77 -0.13
N THR A 58 -8.55 -10.72 -0.78
CA THR A 58 -9.05 -10.31 -2.10
C THR A 58 -8.86 -11.43 -3.13
N PHE A 59 -7.69 -12.07 -3.11
CA PHE A 59 -7.33 -13.12 -4.07
C PHE A 59 -8.23 -14.37 -3.98
N VAL A 60 -8.69 -14.71 -2.76
CA VAL A 60 -9.59 -15.86 -2.54
C VAL A 60 -11.06 -15.45 -2.66
N SER A 61 -11.46 -14.32 -2.08
CA SER A 61 -12.86 -13.93 -1.97
C SER A 61 -13.46 -13.42 -3.27
N VAL A 62 -12.72 -12.67 -4.10
CA VAL A 62 -13.28 -12.10 -5.34
C VAL A 62 -13.69 -13.20 -6.33
N PRO A 63 -12.85 -14.22 -6.64
CA PRO A 63 -13.30 -15.34 -7.46
C PRO A 63 -14.47 -16.12 -6.84
N GLY A 64 -14.48 -16.28 -5.51
CA GLY A 64 -15.60 -16.89 -4.79
C GLY A 64 -16.92 -16.12 -4.98
N MET A 65 -16.87 -14.79 -5.00
CA MET A 65 -18.03 -13.94 -5.30
C MET A 65 -18.48 -14.04 -6.75
N VAL A 66 -17.58 -14.32 -7.70
CA VAL A 66 -18.00 -14.53 -9.10
C VAL A 66 -18.95 -15.71 -9.22
N ALA A 67 -18.74 -16.77 -8.43
CA ALA A 67 -19.61 -17.95 -8.44
C ALA A 67 -21.03 -17.67 -7.91
N THR A 68 -21.19 -16.75 -6.94
CA THR A 68 -22.48 -16.48 -6.28
C THR A 68 -23.16 -15.21 -6.78
N ALA A 69 -22.39 -14.22 -7.25
CA ALA A 69 -22.84 -12.89 -7.57
C ALA A 69 -22.27 -12.35 -8.90
N ASN A 70 -21.72 -13.22 -9.75
CA ASN A 70 -21.16 -12.89 -11.06
C ASN A 70 -20.15 -11.72 -10.98
N PHE A 71 -20.16 -10.82 -11.96
CA PHE A 71 -19.25 -9.67 -12.01
C PHE A 71 -19.72 -8.46 -11.19
N SER A 72 -20.62 -8.62 -10.21
CA SER A 72 -21.08 -7.50 -9.36
C SER A 72 -19.93 -6.74 -8.68
N TYR A 73 -18.85 -7.43 -8.32
CA TYR A 73 -17.64 -6.82 -7.76
C TYR A 73 -16.96 -5.81 -8.71
N MET A 74 -17.20 -5.87 -10.03
CA MET A 74 -16.62 -4.91 -10.98
C MET A 74 -17.06 -3.47 -10.72
N GLN A 75 -18.26 -3.24 -10.17
CA GLN A 75 -18.68 -1.90 -9.79
C GLN A 75 -17.73 -1.30 -8.74
N MET A 76 -17.30 -2.10 -7.76
CA MET A 76 -16.32 -1.69 -6.75
C MET A 76 -14.95 -1.42 -7.38
N VAL A 77 -14.51 -2.27 -8.31
CA VAL A 77 -13.24 -2.09 -9.05
C VAL A 77 -13.23 -0.79 -9.84
N LEU A 78 -14.34 -0.45 -10.53
CA LEU A 78 -14.47 0.82 -11.23
C LEU A 78 -14.43 2.01 -10.26
N GLY A 79 -15.07 1.88 -9.10
CA GLY A 79 -14.98 2.89 -8.03
C GLY A 79 -13.56 3.10 -7.53
N PHE A 80 -12.80 2.01 -7.34
CA PHE A 80 -11.38 2.08 -6.98
C PHE A 80 -10.55 2.77 -8.07
N ALA A 81 -10.81 2.48 -9.35
CA ALA A 81 -10.11 3.15 -10.45
C ALA A 81 -10.32 4.67 -10.42
N VAL A 82 -11.57 5.13 -10.22
CA VAL A 82 -11.88 6.56 -10.06
C VAL A 82 -11.17 7.14 -8.83
N GLY A 83 -11.20 6.43 -7.69
CA GLY A 83 -10.49 6.84 -6.48
C GLY A 83 -8.97 7.00 -6.70
N GLN A 84 -8.35 6.10 -7.46
CA GLN A 84 -6.93 6.18 -7.79
C GLN A 84 -6.61 7.39 -8.66
N PHE A 85 -7.49 7.79 -9.59
CA PHE A 85 -7.31 9.03 -10.34
C PHE A 85 -7.36 10.27 -9.44
N ILE A 86 -8.28 10.31 -8.47
CA ILE A 86 -8.35 11.40 -7.49
C ILE A 86 -7.06 11.43 -6.64
N ILE A 87 -6.60 10.27 -6.17
CA ILE A 87 -5.35 10.18 -5.40
C ILE A 87 -4.18 10.69 -6.25
N ALA A 88 -4.05 10.22 -7.48
CA ALA A 88 -2.93 10.54 -8.37
C ALA A 88 -2.87 12.02 -8.77
N PHE A 89 -4.01 12.63 -9.08
CA PHE A 89 -4.05 13.98 -9.64
C PHE A 89 -4.39 15.08 -8.63
N VAL A 90 -4.95 14.74 -7.46
CA VAL A 90 -5.34 15.72 -6.43
C VAL A 90 -4.52 15.55 -5.16
N LEU A 91 -4.58 14.36 -4.55
CA LEU A 91 -4.00 14.16 -3.21
C LEU A 91 -2.48 14.08 -3.23
N ILE A 92 -1.89 13.32 -4.16
CA ILE A 92 -0.43 13.21 -4.29
C ILE A 92 0.20 14.59 -4.53
N PRO A 93 -0.23 15.40 -5.52
CA PRO A 93 0.34 16.73 -5.73
C PRO A 93 0.18 17.67 -4.51
N LEU A 94 -0.95 17.59 -3.81
CA LEU A 94 -1.19 18.38 -2.60
C LEU A 94 -0.19 18.01 -1.48
N PHE A 95 -0.09 16.73 -1.14
CA PHE A 95 0.76 16.26 -0.05
C PHE A 95 2.25 16.42 -0.35
N TYR A 96 2.65 16.28 -1.62
CA TYR A 96 4.02 16.56 -2.05
C TYR A 96 4.39 18.04 -1.87
N ARG A 97 3.50 18.98 -2.24
CA ARG A 97 3.75 20.42 -2.04
C ARG A 97 3.89 20.81 -0.58
N MET A 98 3.16 20.11 0.30
CA MET A 98 3.21 20.34 1.75
C MET A 98 4.39 19.64 2.44
N ASN A 99 5.22 18.88 1.70
CA ASN A 99 6.36 18.13 2.22
C ASN A 99 6.04 17.16 3.38
N LEU A 100 4.80 16.65 3.42
CA LEU A 100 4.35 15.77 4.50
C LEU A 100 5.08 14.43 4.45
N THR A 101 5.36 13.86 5.62
CA THR A 101 5.85 12.47 5.75
C THR A 101 4.68 11.53 6.03
N SER A 102 3.74 11.98 6.87
CA SER A 102 2.48 11.30 7.17
C SER A 102 1.29 12.10 6.63
N ILE A 103 0.32 11.42 6.00
CA ILE A 103 -0.93 12.07 5.56
C ILE A 103 -1.71 12.68 6.73
N TYR A 104 -1.50 12.21 7.96
CA TYR A 104 -2.19 12.76 9.14
C TYR A 104 -1.64 14.13 9.53
N GLU A 105 -0.40 14.49 9.15
CA GLU A 105 0.13 15.85 9.34
C GLU A 105 -0.71 16.90 8.61
N TYR A 106 -1.44 16.50 7.55
CA TYR A 106 -2.44 17.35 6.92
C TYR A 106 -3.56 17.72 7.90
N LEU A 107 -4.02 16.77 8.72
CA LEU A 107 -5.05 17.01 9.73
C LEU A 107 -4.57 17.96 10.82
N GLU A 108 -3.30 17.85 11.21
CA GLU A 108 -2.69 18.78 12.18
C GLU A 108 -2.73 20.21 11.66
N ASN A 109 -2.24 20.43 10.44
CA ASN A 109 -2.20 21.75 9.82
C ASN A 109 -3.59 22.33 9.57
N ARG A 110 -4.58 21.48 9.23
CA ARG A 110 -5.91 21.95 8.83
C ARG A 110 -6.91 22.07 9.97
N PHE A 111 -6.82 21.20 10.98
CA PHE A 111 -7.82 21.00 12.03
C PHE A 111 -7.23 20.91 13.44
N GLY A 112 -5.90 20.87 13.58
CA GLY A 112 -5.19 20.86 14.86
C GLY A 112 -4.78 19.47 15.36
N VAL A 113 -4.03 19.47 16.46
CA VAL A 113 -3.33 18.29 17.00
C VAL A 113 -4.29 17.16 17.40
N SER A 114 -5.49 17.50 17.88
CA SER A 114 -6.50 16.49 18.25
C SER A 114 -6.90 15.64 17.04
N SER A 115 -7.17 16.27 15.90
CA SER A 115 -7.53 15.56 14.66
C SER A 115 -6.38 14.71 14.13
N TYR A 116 -5.14 15.21 14.23
CA TYR A 116 -3.94 14.42 13.91
C TYR A 116 -3.86 13.14 14.75
N LYS A 117 -3.94 13.27 16.08
CA LYS A 117 -3.83 12.12 16.98
C LYS A 117 -4.95 11.12 16.74
N THR A 118 -6.20 11.59 16.61
CA THR A 118 -7.34 10.71 16.34
C THR A 118 -7.17 9.96 15.02
N GLY A 119 -6.81 10.66 13.93
CA GLY A 119 -6.61 10.03 12.63
C GLY A 119 -5.48 8.99 12.64
N ALA A 120 -4.34 9.33 13.25
CA ALA A 120 -3.22 8.42 13.38
C ALA A 120 -3.58 7.18 14.23
N TRP A 121 -4.28 7.37 15.35
CA TRP A 121 -4.70 6.26 16.21
C TRP A 121 -5.70 5.33 15.53
N LEU A 122 -6.71 5.88 14.84
CA LEU A 122 -7.67 5.07 14.09
C LEU A 122 -6.99 4.23 13.01
N PHE A 123 -6.01 4.80 12.32
CA PHE A 123 -5.21 4.07 11.36
C PHE A 123 -4.39 2.95 11.98
N PHE A 124 -3.68 3.23 13.08
CA PHE A 124 -2.90 2.21 13.78
C PHE A 124 -3.79 1.06 14.25
N ILE A 125 -4.93 1.36 14.87
CA ILE A 125 -5.88 0.34 15.33
C ILE A 125 -6.41 -0.46 14.14
N SER A 126 -6.83 0.19 13.06
CA SER A 126 -7.30 -0.49 11.84
C SER A 126 -6.24 -1.42 11.27
N LYS A 127 -4.96 -1.02 11.23
CA LYS A 127 -3.87 -1.85 10.73
C LYS A 127 -3.48 -3.00 11.66
N MET A 128 -3.71 -2.87 12.96
CA MET A 128 -3.49 -3.95 13.93
C MET A 128 -4.59 -5.01 13.88
N LEU A 129 -5.84 -4.61 13.61
CA LEU A 129 -7.00 -5.50 13.61
C LEU A 129 -7.20 -6.26 12.28
N GLY A 130 -6.56 -5.81 11.19
CA GLY A 130 -6.62 -6.45 9.87
C GLY A 130 -7.52 -5.69 8.90
#